data_AF-A0A4Q7Z4P5-F1
#
_entry.id   AF-A0A4Q7Z4P5-F1
#
_cell.length_a   1.000
_cell.length_b   1.000
_cell.length_c   1.000
_cell.angle_alpha   90.00
_cell.angle_beta   90.00
_cell.angle_gamma   90.00
#
_symmetry.space_group_name_H-M   'P 1'
#
loop_
_entity.id
_entity.type
_entity.pdbx_description
1 polymer ?
#
loop_
_entity_poly.entity_id
_entity_poly.type
_entity_poly.pdbx_seq_one_letter_code
_entity_poly.pdbx_strand_id
1 'polypeptide(L)'
;MPLKSAVSLMLVGLLAAAVPALAADPAPVSRLLPGGEQKMLWLTPELKQRVEGILGHAYAGLRVRYWQAGGRTAWVLDEVGKEQPITAGITIEQGHIVDMQVLAYRESRGGEVQQPFFTRQFNGATLNGGKDMLDRRVDGITGATLSVNAMQKMARVALLLDSRRSP
;
A
#
# COMPACT_ATOMS: atom_id res chain seq x y z
N MET A 1 39.53 -29.31 -50.93
CA MET A 1 38.28 -29.81 -50.29
C MET A 1 38.15 -29.12 -48.93
N PRO A 2 37.08 -28.35 -48.69
CA PRO A 2 37.06 -27.33 -47.65
C PRO A 2 36.58 -27.85 -46.29
N LEU A 3 37.21 -27.30 -45.25
CA LEU A 3 36.93 -27.43 -43.83
C LEU A 3 35.59 -26.75 -43.50
N LYS A 4 34.63 -27.47 -42.92
CA LYS A 4 33.38 -26.89 -42.43
C LYS A 4 33.46 -26.68 -40.92
N SER A 5 33.77 -25.45 -40.52
CA SER A 5 33.65 -24.98 -39.14
C SER A 5 32.16 -24.80 -38.80
N ALA A 6 31.66 -25.52 -37.79
CA ALA A 6 30.35 -25.28 -37.21
C ALA A 6 30.52 -24.36 -35.99
N VAL A 7 30.16 -23.08 -36.15
CA VAL A 7 30.06 -22.12 -35.04
C VAL A 7 28.76 -22.44 -34.30
N SER A 8 28.88 -22.90 -33.06
CA SER A 8 27.75 -23.07 -32.15
C SER A 8 27.38 -21.71 -31.57
N LEU A 9 26.25 -21.17 -32.01
CA LEU A 9 25.69 -19.90 -31.53
C LEU A 9 24.98 -20.17 -30.19
N MET A 10 25.66 -19.91 -29.08
CA MET A 10 25.05 -20.01 -27.75
C MET A 10 24.10 -18.83 -27.55
N LEU A 11 22.81 -19.08 -27.70
CA LEU A 11 21.75 -18.11 -27.43
C LEU A 11 21.65 -17.91 -25.91
N VAL A 12 22.25 -16.83 -25.39
CA VAL A 12 22.06 -16.42 -24.00
C VAL A 12 20.63 -15.84 -23.89
N GLY A 13 19.69 -16.70 -23.52
CA GLY A 13 18.35 -16.28 -23.13
C GLY A 13 18.45 -15.48 -21.83
N LEU A 14 18.37 -14.16 -21.94
CA LEU A 14 18.21 -13.27 -20.78
C LEU A 14 16.81 -13.52 -20.21
N LEU A 15 16.72 -14.40 -19.22
CA LEU A 15 15.52 -14.60 -18.43
C LEU A 15 15.29 -13.30 -17.65
N ALA A 16 14.38 -12.46 -18.13
CA ALA A 16 13.86 -11.36 -17.33
C ALA A 16 13.14 -11.99 -16.13
N ALA A 17 13.83 -12.05 -14.98
CA ALA A 17 13.20 -12.41 -13.73
C ALA A 17 12.10 -11.38 -13.47
N ALA A 18 10.84 -11.81 -13.55
CA ALA A 18 9.73 -11.03 -13.03
C ALA A 18 10.06 -10.73 -11.57
N VAL A 19 10.27 -9.45 -11.24
CA VAL A 19 10.41 -9.00 -9.87
C VAL A 19 9.18 -9.51 -9.14
N PRO A 20 9.30 -10.47 -8.20
CA PRO A 20 8.13 -10.98 -7.52
C PRO A 20 7.51 -9.78 -6.82
N ALA A 21 6.26 -9.47 -7.15
CA ALA A 21 5.46 -8.49 -6.42
C ALA A 21 5.61 -8.86 -4.95
N LEU A 22 6.34 -8.01 -4.22
CA LEU A 22 6.88 -8.27 -2.90
C LEU A 22 5.76 -8.89 -2.07
N ALA A 23 5.86 -10.19 -1.80
CA ALA A 23 5.07 -10.78 -0.74
C ALA A 23 5.46 -9.95 0.48
N ALA A 24 4.53 -9.13 0.96
CA ALA A 24 4.76 -8.33 2.15
C ALA A 24 5.35 -9.25 3.20
N ASP A 25 6.58 -8.94 3.65
CA ASP A 25 7.26 -9.73 4.66
C ASP A 25 6.27 -9.95 5.82
N PRO A 26 6.02 -11.19 6.26
CA PRO A 26 5.07 -11.46 7.34
C PRO A 26 5.51 -10.82 8.67
N ALA A 27 6.78 -10.46 8.83
CA ALA A 27 7.28 -9.82 10.04
C ALA A 27 6.65 -8.43 10.29
N PRO A 28 6.58 -7.51 9.31
CA PRO A 28 5.83 -6.25 9.44
C PRO A 28 4.37 -6.44 9.85
N VAL A 29 3.67 -7.40 9.24
CA VAL A 29 2.23 -7.59 9.48
C VAL A 29 1.94 -8.20 10.84
N SER A 30 2.71 -9.23 11.24
CA SER A 30 2.54 -9.84 12.56
C SER A 30 2.75 -8.84 13.70
N ARG A 31 3.55 -7.78 13.48
CA ARG A 31 3.66 -6.63 14.40
C ARG A 31 2.41 -5.73 14.38
N LEU A 32 1.85 -5.45 13.21
CA LEU A 32 0.63 -4.64 13.05
C LEU A 32 -0.59 -5.32 13.68
N LEU A 33 -0.72 -6.63 13.46
CA LEU A 33 -1.86 -7.43 13.86
C LEU A 33 -1.43 -8.85 14.24
N PRO A 34 -0.99 -9.07 15.48
CA PRO A 34 -0.64 -10.40 15.98
C PRO A 34 -1.82 -11.37 15.85
N GLY A 35 -1.58 -12.57 15.33
CA GLY A 35 -2.63 -13.58 15.11
C GLY A 35 -3.58 -13.26 13.95
N GLY A 36 -3.29 -12.25 13.14
CA GLY A 36 -4.08 -11.91 11.97
C GLY A 36 -4.01 -12.99 10.89
N GLU A 37 -5.18 -13.48 10.47
CA GLU A 37 -5.29 -14.39 9.32
C GLU A 37 -5.35 -13.60 8.02
N GLN A 38 -4.62 -14.06 7.01
CA GLN A 38 -4.61 -13.41 5.72
C GLN A 38 -5.92 -13.67 4.95
N LYS A 39 -6.55 -12.61 4.48
CA LYS A 39 -7.75 -12.62 3.65
C LYS A 39 -7.52 -11.83 2.35
N MET A 40 -8.48 -11.93 1.44
CA MET A 40 -8.44 -11.23 0.15
C MET A 40 -9.77 -10.51 -0.09
N LEU A 41 -9.68 -9.27 -0.54
CA LEU A 41 -10.81 -8.47 -1.02
C LEU A 41 -10.70 -8.32 -2.54
N TRP A 42 -11.68 -8.83 -3.27
CA TRP A 42 -11.79 -8.61 -4.71
C TRP A 42 -12.38 -7.23 -5.00
N LEU A 43 -11.78 -6.52 -5.96
CA LEU A 43 -12.22 -5.18 -6.33
C LEU A 43 -13.29 -5.27 -7.41
N THR A 44 -14.53 -4.93 -7.07
CA THR A 44 -15.57 -4.70 -8.09
C THR A 44 -15.20 -3.49 -8.95
N PRO A 45 -15.75 -3.35 -10.17
CA PRO A 45 -15.50 -2.17 -11.01
C PRO A 45 -15.75 -0.84 -10.27
N GLU A 46 -16.81 -0.76 -9.47
CA GLU A 46 -17.18 0.44 -8.72
C GLU A 46 -16.20 0.73 -7.59
N LEU A 47 -15.77 -0.30 -6.86
CA LEU A 47 -14.78 -0.15 -5.80
C LEU A 47 -13.43 0.26 -6.38
N LYS A 48 -13.01 -0.37 -7.49
CA LYS A 48 -11.79 -0.03 -8.19
C LYS A 48 -11.80 1.43 -8.65
N GLN A 49 -12.90 1.89 -9.25
CA GLN A 49 -13.05 3.28 -9.69
C GLN A 49 -12.92 4.28 -8.52
N ARG A 50 -13.48 3.95 -7.35
CA ARG A 50 -13.33 4.79 -6.15
C ARG A 50 -11.90 4.83 -5.63
N VAL A 51 -11.21 3.69 -5.60
CA VAL A 51 -9.78 3.62 -5.26
C VAL A 51 -8.96 4.48 -6.21
N GLU A 52 -9.18 4.36 -7.52
CA GLU A 52 -8.49 5.16 -8.54
C GLU A 52 -8.80 6.66 -8.40
N GLY A 53 -10.03 7.03 -8.01
CA GLY A 53 -10.39 8.40 -7.67
C GLY A 53 -9.65 8.97 -6.46
N ILE A 54 -9.30 8.13 -5.48
CA ILE A 54 -8.46 8.51 -4.33
C ILE A 54 -6.99 8.67 -4.77
N LEU A 55 -6.49 7.70 -5.54
CA LEU A 55 -5.09 7.64 -5.95
C LEU A 55 -4.73 8.65 -7.05
N GLY A 56 -5.68 9.00 -7.91
CA GLY A 56 -5.43 9.81 -9.11
C GLY A 56 -4.68 9.06 -10.21
N HIS A 57 -4.59 7.73 -10.12
CA HIS A 57 -4.04 6.85 -11.15
C HIS A 57 -4.70 5.47 -11.06
N ALA A 58 -4.45 4.63 -12.08
CA ALA A 58 -4.99 3.28 -12.14
C ALA A 58 -4.47 2.40 -11.01
N TYR A 59 -5.32 1.51 -10.48
CA TYR A 59 -4.93 0.50 -9.51
C TYR A 59 -4.64 -0.82 -10.25
N ALA A 60 -3.42 -1.33 -10.12
CA ALA A 60 -2.96 -2.47 -10.91
C ALA A 60 -3.60 -3.81 -10.48
N GLY A 61 -3.98 -3.95 -9.21
CA GLY A 61 -4.50 -5.19 -8.65
C GLY A 61 -5.98 -5.43 -8.96
N LEU A 62 -6.36 -6.72 -9.09
CA LEU A 62 -7.77 -7.15 -9.09
C LEU A 62 -8.29 -7.44 -7.67
N ARG A 63 -7.38 -7.61 -6.73
CA ARG A 63 -7.66 -7.94 -5.34
C ARG A 63 -6.59 -7.36 -4.43
N VAL A 64 -6.98 -7.08 -3.19
CA VAL A 64 -6.10 -6.59 -2.14
C VAL A 64 -6.02 -7.63 -1.04
N ARG A 65 -4.80 -7.95 -0.60
CA ARG A 65 -4.59 -8.79 0.58
C ARG A 65 -4.69 -7.92 1.82
N TYR A 66 -5.31 -8.46 2.85
CA TYR A 66 -5.37 -7.85 4.17
C TYR A 66 -5.30 -8.94 5.22
N TRP A 67 -5.11 -8.56 6.47
CA TRP A 67 -5.12 -9.48 7.61
C TRP A 67 -6.24 -9.11 8.56
N GLN A 68 -6.84 -10.11 9.20
CA GLN A 68 -7.94 -9.90 10.13
C GLN A 68 -7.76 -10.75 11.39
N ALA A 69 -7.97 -10.14 12.55
CA ALA A 69 -8.08 -10.80 13.84
C ALA A 69 -9.29 -10.21 14.57
N GLY A 70 -10.38 -10.98 14.67
CA GLY A 70 -11.65 -10.49 15.19
C GLY A 70 -12.19 -9.29 14.40
N GLY A 71 -12.46 -8.18 15.08
CA GLY A 71 -12.98 -6.94 14.49
C GLY A 71 -11.91 -6.01 13.89
N ARG A 72 -10.62 -6.36 14.02
CA ARG A 72 -9.49 -5.54 13.60
C ARG A 72 -8.88 -6.07 12.30
N THR A 73 -8.54 -5.18 11.39
CA THR A 73 -7.88 -5.47 10.13
C THR A 73 -6.55 -4.75 10.01
N ALA A 74 -5.63 -5.31 9.22
CA ALA A 74 -4.39 -4.67 8.83
C ALA A 74 -4.23 -4.69 7.31
N TRP A 75 -3.91 -3.53 6.76
CA TRP A 75 -3.72 -3.28 5.34
C TRP A 75 -2.28 -2.87 5.09
N VAL A 76 -1.65 -3.46 4.08
CA VAL A 76 -0.34 -3.04 3.59
C VAL A 76 -0.52 -2.49 2.19
N LEU A 77 -0.26 -1.20 2.03
CA LEU A 77 -0.48 -0.47 0.79
C LEU A 77 0.81 0.23 0.36
N ASP A 78 0.95 0.40 -0.95
CA ASP A 78 2.03 1.17 -1.56
C ASP A 78 1.45 2.37 -2.30
N GLU A 79 2.12 3.51 -2.19
CA GLU A 79 1.84 4.69 -2.99
C GLU A 79 3.15 5.42 -3.31
N VAL A 80 3.27 5.93 -4.54
CA VAL A 80 4.45 6.70 -4.94
C VAL A 80 4.47 8.05 -4.21
N GLY A 81 5.61 8.36 -3.59
CA GLY A 81 5.86 9.69 -3.04
C GLY A 81 6.21 10.69 -4.14
N LYS A 82 7.46 11.12 -4.18
CA LYS A 82 8.02 11.90 -5.29
C LYS A 82 8.44 11.00 -6.46
N GLU A 83 9.17 9.92 -6.17
CA GLU A 83 9.84 9.08 -7.18
C GLU A 83 9.81 7.59 -6.84
N GLN A 84 9.67 7.22 -5.56
CA GLN A 84 9.74 5.82 -5.12
C GLN A 84 8.51 5.46 -4.28
N PRO A 85 8.11 4.17 -4.23
CA PRO A 85 6.99 3.73 -3.43
C PRO A 85 7.30 3.81 -1.93
N ILE A 86 6.34 4.37 -1.19
CA ILE A 86 6.23 4.31 0.26
C ILE A 86 5.28 3.15 0.58
N THR A 87 5.72 2.23 1.43
CA THR A 87 4.89 1.12 1.92
C THR A 87 4.38 1.47 3.31
N ALA A 88 3.06 1.52 3.49
CA ALA A 88 2.44 1.79 4.79
C ALA A 88 1.61 0.59 5.27
N GLY A 89 1.65 0.37 6.59
CA GLY A 89 0.77 -0.51 7.34
C GLY A 89 -0.32 0.33 8.00
N ILE A 90 -1.58 -0.04 7.82
CA ILE A 90 -2.74 0.65 8.38
C ILE A 90 -3.59 -0.37 9.11
N THR A 91 -3.75 -0.18 10.41
CA THR A 91 -4.60 -1.03 11.25
C THR A 91 -5.93 -0.32 11.49
N ILE A 92 -7.03 -1.00 11.21
CA ILE A 92 -8.40 -0.46 11.32
C ILE A 92 -9.20 -1.33 12.27
N GLU A 93 -10.00 -0.69 13.13
CA GLU A 93 -10.95 -1.35 14.01
C GLU A 93 -12.22 -0.51 14.05
N GLN A 94 -13.39 -1.15 14.00
CA GLN A 94 -14.69 -0.45 14.04
C GLN A 94 -14.77 0.74 13.05
N GLY A 95 -14.20 0.58 11.85
CA GLY A 95 -14.27 1.58 10.78
C GLY A 95 -13.38 2.81 10.95
N HIS A 96 -12.48 2.84 11.95
CA HIS A 96 -11.51 3.91 12.13
C HIS A 96 -10.08 3.38 12.20
N ILE A 97 -9.11 4.19 11.79
CA ILE A 97 -7.68 3.84 11.89
C ILE A 97 -7.28 3.83 13.36
N VAL A 98 -6.73 2.72 13.86
CA VAL A 98 -6.18 2.64 15.23
C VAL A 98 -4.66 2.81 15.25
N ASP A 99 -4.00 2.49 14.15
CA ASP A 99 -2.56 2.70 13.98
C ASP A 99 -2.21 2.83 12.50
N MET A 100 -1.18 3.63 12.22
CA MET A 100 -0.59 3.76 10.90
C MET A 100 0.92 3.91 11.03
N GLN A 101 1.67 3.16 10.22
CA GLN A 101 3.13 3.20 10.23
C GLN A 101 3.70 3.00 8.84
N VAL A 102 4.84 3.62 8.57
CA VAL A 102 5.62 3.36 7.36
C VAL A 102 6.43 2.08 7.58
N LEU A 103 6.28 1.11 6.69
CA LEU A 103 6.98 -0.18 6.73
C LEU A 103 8.25 -0.15 5.88
N ALA A 104 8.22 0.61 4.79
CA ALA A 104 9.39 0.82 3.94
C ALA A 104 9.34 2.20 3.30
N TYR A 105 10.45 2.93 3.40
CA TYR A 105 10.64 4.24 2.81
C TYR A 105 11.91 4.22 1.95
N ARG A 106 11.78 4.69 0.70
CA ARG A 106 12.82 4.52 -0.33
C ARG A 106 13.25 5.83 -0.98
N GLU A 107 12.82 6.96 -0.43
CA GLU A 107 13.18 8.29 -0.94
C GLU A 107 14.30 8.94 -0.13
N SER A 108 14.98 9.90 -0.77
CA SER A 108 16.10 10.63 -0.16
C SER A 108 15.65 11.73 0.81
N ARG A 109 14.44 12.27 0.66
CA ARG A 109 13.88 13.38 1.44
C ARG A 109 12.41 13.15 1.72
N GLY A 110 11.92 13.65 2.84
CA GLY A 110 10.53 13.49 3.27
C GLY A 110 10.30 12.31 4.21
N GLY A 111 11.38 11.68 4.69
CA GLY A 111 11.33 10.53 5.60
C GLY A 111 10.74 10.84 6.97
N GLU A 112 10.46 12.12 7.27
CA GLU A 112 9.75 12.57 8.45
C GLU A 112 8.33 11.99 8.56
N VAL A 113 7.73 11.52 7.47
CA VAL A 113 6.44 10.80 7.50
C VAL A 113 6.51 9.48 8.27
N GLN A 114 7.71 8.96 8.56
CA GLN A 114 7.92 7.78 9.41
C GLN A 114 7.78 8.11 10.90
N GLN A 115 7.78 9.39 11.27
CA GLN A 115 7.88 9.79 12.65
C GLN A 115 6.53 9.70 13.36
N PRO A 116 6.49 9.26 14.63
CA PRO A 116 5.24 9.12 15.37
C PRO A 116 4.42 10.41 15.51
N PHE A 117 5.07 11.58 15.50
CA PHE A 117 4.33 12.85 15.55
C PHE A 117 3.43 13.03 14.32
N PHE A 118 3.85 12.50 13.16
CA PHE A 118 3.09 12.58 11.93
C PHE A 118 2.04 11.47 11.86
N THR A 119 2.44 10.22 12.08
CA THR A 119 1.53 9.08 11.85
C THR A 119 0.38 9.01 12.86
N ARG A 120 0.56 9.48 14.11
CA ARG A 120 -0.52 9.54 15.09
C ARG A 120 -1.68 10.46 14.71
N GLN A 121 -1.49 11.37 13.75
CA GLN A 121 -2.57 12.23 13.25
C GLN A 121 -3.70 11.41 12.59
N PHE A 122 -3.39 10.21 12.09
CA PHE A 122 -4.37 9.30 11.49
C PHE A 122 -5.20 8.52 12.52
N ASN A 123 -4.79 8.47 13.79
CA ASN A 123 -5.47 7.66 14.80
C ASN A 123 -6.87 8.18 15.12
N GLY A 124 -7.88 7.35 14.92
CA GLY A 124 -9.30 7.64 15.00
C GLY A 124 -9.92 8.14 13.69
N ALA A 125 -9.12 8.31 12.62
CA ALA A 125 -9.65 8.85 11.37
C ALA A 125 -10.64 7.90 10.70
N THR A 126 -11.70 8.48 10.16
CA THR A 126 -12.71 7.79 9.36
C THR A 126 -12.84 8.45 7.98
N LEU A 127 -13.65 7.85 7.09
CA LEU A 127 -14.05 8.52 5.85
C LEU A 127 -15.32 9.34 6.06
N ASN A 128 -15.34 10.55 5.53
CA ASN A 128 -16.59 11.27 5.34
C ASN A 128 -17.38 10.65 4.16
N GLY A 129 -18.63 10.26 4.43
CA GLY A 129 -19.43 9.41 3.53
C GLY A 129 -19.76 9.98 2.14
N GLY A 130 -19.43 11.26 1.88
CA GLY A 130 -19.76 11.92 0.61
C GLY A 130 -18.64 12.01 -0.42
N LYS A 131 -17.36 11.94 -0.01
CA LYS A 131 -16.22 12.22 -0.91
C LYS A 131 -15.01 11.32 -0.70
N ASP A 132 -15.09 10.30 0.13
CA ASP A 132 -13.95 9.46 0.51
C ASP A 132 -12.77 10.31 1.01
N MET A 133 -13.03 11.42 1.71
CA MET A 133 -11.99 12.19 2.40
C MET A 133 -11.89 11.76 3.85
N LEU A 134 -10.75 12.02 4.48
CA LEU A 134 -10.66 11.90 5.93
C LEU A 134 -11.61 12.87 6.61
N ASP A 135 -12.15 12.46 7.76
CA ASP A 135 -12.97 13.30 8.65
C ASP A 135 -12.20 14.41 9.37
N ARG A 136 -10.88 14.46 9.16
CA ARG A 136 -9.95 15.36 9.83
C ARG A 136 -8.87 15.86 8.89
N ARG A 137 -8.20 16.91 9.31
CA ARG A 137 -6.99 17.42 8.67
C ARG A 137 -5.77 16.64 9.17
N VAL A 138 -4.83 16.41 8.27
CA VAL A 138 -3.48 15.95 8.59
C VAL A 138 -2.52 17.09 8.28
N ASP A 139 -1.78 17.54 9.28
CA ASP A 139 -0.79 18.57 9.10
C ASP A 139 0.37 18.05 8.25
N GLY A 140 0.81 18.93 7.35
CA GLY A 140 1.91 18.64 6.45
C GLY A 140 3.27 18.69 7.16
N ILE A 141 4.26 18.15 6.47
CA ILE A 141 5.66 18.31 6.83
C ILE A 141 6.34 19.13 5.73
N THR A 142 7.06 20.18 6.13
CA THR A 142 7.82 21.03 5.23
C THR A 142 8.77 20.20 4.37
N GLY A 143 8.73 20.37 3.05
CA GLY A 143 9.57 19.64 2.10
C GLY A 143 9.16 18.19 1.83
N ALA A 144 8.08 17.69 2.44
CA ALA A 144 7.61 16.32 2.30
C ALA A 144 6.17 16.23 1.76
N THR A 145 5.67 17.26 1.07
CA THR A 145 4.28 17.36 0.60
C THR A 145 3.80 16.13 -0.17
N LEU A 146 4.65 15.56 -1.04
CA LEU A 146 4.30 14.37 -1.83
C LEU A 146 4.22 13.12 -0.97
N SER A 147 5.14 12.93 -0.02
CA SER A 147 5.08 11.83 0.94
C SER A 147 3.85 11.95 1.86
N VAL A 148 3.53 13.16 2.31
CA VAL A 148 2.32 13.44 3.11
C VAL A 148 1.05 13.10 2.33
N ASN A 149 0.99 13.49 1.04
CA ASN A 149 -0.13 13.17 0.17
C ASN A 149 -0.27 11.65 -0.04
N ALA A 150 0.83 10.94 -0.30
CA ALA A 150 0.85 9.50 -0.44
C ALA A 150 0.29 8.79 0.80
N MET A 151 0.70 9.22 1.99
CA MET A 151 0.19 8.69 3.26
C MET A 151 -1.32 8.95 3.43
N GLN A 152 -1.80 10.15 3.11
CA GLN A 152 -3.24 10.45 3.15
C GLN A 152 -4.06 9.60 2.16
N LYS A 153 -3.55 9.39 0.95
CA LYS A 153 -4.19 8.50 -0.03
C LYS A 153 -4.28 7.06 0.48
N MET A 154 -3.19 6.50 0.99
CA MET A 154 -3.17 5.14 1.54
C MET A 154 -4.15 4.98 2.72
N ALA A 155 -4.21 5.96 3.63
CA ALA A 155 -5.18 5.96 4.72
C ALA A 155 -6.63 5.92 4.22
N ARG A 156 -6.96 6.76 3.22
CA ARG A 156 -8.29 6.83 2.61
C ARG A 156 -8.64 5.52 1.88
N VAL A 157 -7.70 4.95 1.13
CA VAL A 157 -7.88 3.66 0.46
C VAL A 157 -8.12 2.54 1.48
N ALA A 158 -7.31 2.46 2.55
CA ALA A 158 -7.47 1.43 3.58
C ALA A 158 -8.87 1.48 4.22
N LEU A 159 -9.35 2.67 4.60
CA LEU A 159 -10.69 2.84 5.15
C LEU A 159 -11.80 2.47 4.15
N LEU A 160 -11.63 2.85 2.88
CA LEU A 160 -12.57 2.50 1.82
C LEU A 160 -12.64 0.98 1.63
N LEU A 161 -11.50 0.30 1.58
CA LEU A 161 -11.43 -1.14 1.42
C LEU A 161 -12.01 -1.87 2.64
N ASP A 162 -11.71 -1.41 3.86
CA ASP A 162 -12.28 -1.97 5.10
C ASP A 162 -13.82 -1.87 5.11
N SER A 163 -14.39 -0.78 4.59
CA SER A 163 -15.85 -0.61 4.51
C SER A 163 -16.55 -1.58 3.54
N ARG A 164 -15.78 -2.29 2.69
CA ARG A 164 -16.30 -3.20 1.65
C ARG A 164 -15.94 -4.65 1.87
N ARG A 165 -15.19 -4.98 2.93
CA ARG A 165 -14.91 -6.38 3.25
C ARG A 165 -16.22 -7.07 3.65
N SER A 166 -16.40 -8.30 3.18
CA SER A 166 -17.45 -9.15 3.74
C SER A 166 -17.16 -9.38 5.23
N PRO A 167 -18.19 -9.37 6.10
CA PRO A 167 -18.02 -9.64 7.54
C PRO A 167 -17.32 -10.98 7.80
#